data_AF-A0A947T114-F1
#
_entry.id   AF-A0A947T114-F1
#
_cell.length_a   1.000
_cell.length_b   1.000
_cell.length_c   1.000
_cell.angle_alpha   90.00
_cell.angle_beta   90.00
_cell.angle_gamma   90.00
#
_symmetry.space_group_name_H-M   'P 1'
#
loop_
_entity.id
_entity.type
_entity.pdbx_description
1 polymer ?
#
loop_
_entity_poly.entity_id
_entity_poly.type
_entity_poly.pdbx_seq_one_letter_code
_entity_poly.pdbx_strand_id
1 'polypeptide(L)'
;MDAVTLRADIHQHIEQYGQADIVVGIPSFNSARTIGHVVRAVQAGLAKYFPEYKAVIVNSDGGSSDGTMDVVHNTSIDDFATILLQHRIEPVLKMAFPYSGIPGKGSAFRAVFEVAQALDAKACVVVDSDLRSITPEWIELLLKPVLNGGFDYVA
;
A
#
# COMPACT_ATOMS: atom_id res chain seq x y z
N MET A 1 -25.45 0.90 2.26
CA MET A 1 -24.80 2.23 2.23
C MET A 1 -23.77 2.15 1.14
N ASP A 2 -23.93 3.00 0.14
CA ASP A 2 -23.43 2.76 -1.22
C ASP A 2 -21.92 2.58 -1.26
N ALA A 3 -21.52 1.35 -1.52
CA ALA A 3 -20.17 1.05 -1.87
C ALA A 3 -19.93 1.67 -3.26
N VAL A 4 -19.01 2.64 -3.27
CA VAL A 4 -17.99 2.84 -4.31
C VAL A 4 -18.18 4.02 -5.28
N THR A 5 -17.28 5.01 -5.17
CA THR A 5 -16.90 5.96 -6.24
C THR A 5 -15.54 5.57 -6.86
N LEU A 6 -15.11 4.32 -6.66
CA LEU A 6 -13.94 3.75 -7.33
C LEU A 6 -14.34 3.33 -8.75
N ARG A 7 -13.42 3.53 -9.69
CA ARG A 7 -13.59 3.17 -11.09
C ARG A 7 -13.71 1.63 -11.24
N ALA A 8 -14.30 1.18 -12.34
CA ALA A 8 -14.58 -0.24 -12.59
C ALA A 8 -13.32 -1.14 -12.60
N ASP A 9 -12.18 -0.60 -13.02
CA ASP A 9 -10.87 -1.26 -12.97
C ASP A 9 -10.42 -1.52 -11.53
N ILE A 10 -10.69 -0.61 -10.60
CA ILE A 10 -10.36 -0.79 -9.17
C ILE A 10 -11.22 -1.89 -8.56
N HIS A 11 -12.51 -1.93 -8.90
CA HIS A 11 -13.41 -3.00 -8.48
C HIS A 11 -12.93 -4.38 -8.92
N GLN A 12 -12.48 -4.51 -10.17
CA GLN A 12 -11.97 -5.78 -10.69
C GLN A 12 -10.75 -6.27 -9.89
N HIS A 13 -9.85 -5.38 -9.50
CA HIS A 13 -8.71 -5.73 -8.65
C HIS A 13 -9.15 -6.14 -7.25
N ILE A 14 -10.09 -5.42 -6.64
CA ILE A 14 -10.63 -5.76 -5.31
C ILE A 14 -11.27 -7.16 -5.35
N GLU A 15 -12.09 -7.46 -6.35
CA GLU A 15 -12.71 -8.78 -6.53
C GLU A 15 -11.67 -9.89 -6.71
N GLN A 16 -10.63 -9.64 -7.52
CA GLN A 16 -9.52 -10.59 -7.73
C GLN A 16 -8.72 -10.82 -6.44
N TYR A 17 -8.53 -9.79 -5.63
CA TYR A 17 -7.77 -9.88 -4.39
C TYR A 17 -8.62 -10.49 -3.26
N GLY A 18 -9.95 -10.30 -3.27
CA GLY A 18 -10.86 -10.81 -2.26
C GLY A 18 -10.74 -10.04 -0.95
N GLN A 19 -9.92 -10.56 -0.02
CA GLN A 19 -9.64 -9.95 1.28
C GLN A 19 -8.15 -9.65 1.43
N ALA A 20 -7.80 -8.63 2.20
CA ALA A 20 -6.44 -8.37 2.67
C ALA A 20 -6.45 -8.13 4.18
N ASP A 21 -5.40 -8.54 4.90
CA ASP A 21 -5.25 -8.18 6.31
C ASP A 21 -4.71 -6.75 6.47
N ILE A 22 -3.79 -6.36 5.59
CA ILE A 22 -3.08 -5.09 5.64
C ILE A 22 -3.23 -4.36 4.31
N VAL A 23 -3.57 -3.07 4.37
CA VAL A 23 -3.45 -2.14 3.24
C VAL A 23 -2.41 -1.08 3.53
N VAL A 24 -1.48 -0.88 2.59
CA VAL A 24 -0.50 0.21 2.63
C VAL A 24 -0.78 1.19 1.50
N GLY A 25 -1.32 2.37 1.84
CA GLY A 25 -1.57 3.45 0.90
C GLY A 25 -0.35 4.32 0.64
N ILE A 26 -0.10 4.63 -0.64
CA ILE A 26 0.94 5.56 -1.07
C ILE A 26 0.31 6.61 -2.01
N PRO A 27 -0.16 7.75 -1.48
CA PRO A 27 -0.60 8.89 -2.28
C PRO A 27 0.56 9.43 -3.11
N SER A 28 0.35 9.66 -4.42
CA SER A 28 1.40 10.18 -5.28
C SER A 28 0.92 11.24 -6.27
N PHE A 29 1.85 12.10 -6.68
CA PHE A 29 1.72 12.98 -7.83
C PHE A 29 3.11 13.40 -8.31
N ASN A 30 3.47 13.02 -9.53
CA ASN A 30 4.78 13.26 -10.14
C ASN A 30 5.97 12.93 -9.21
N SER A 31 5.97 11.70 -8.68
CA SER A 31 6.91 11.19 -7.69
C SER A 31 7.82 10.08 -8.22
N ALA A 32 8.00 9.96 -9.54
CA ALA A 32 8.73 8.84 -10.16
C ALA A 32 10.17 8.68 -9.62
N ARG A 33 10.81 9.79 -9.24
CA ARG A 33 12.18 9.80 -8.70
C ARG A 33 12.32 9.26 -7.29
N THR A 34 11.24 9.20 -6.51
CA THR A 34 11.28 8.89 -5.07
C THR A 34 10.47 7.65 -4.72
N ILE A 35 9.32 7.44 -5.38
CA ILE A 35 8.34 6.44 -4.97
C ILE A 35 8.89 5.02 -4.96
N GLY A 36 9.84 4.69 -5.85
CA GLY A 36 10.47 3.37 -5.86
C GLY A 36 11.18 3.04 -4.55
N HIS A 37 11.79 4.02 -3.87
CA HIS A 37 12.40 3.80 -2.56
C HIS A 37 11.33 3.50 -1.49
N VAL A 38 10.23 4.24 -1.50
CA VAL A 38 9.11 4.06 -0.58
C VAL A 38 8.48 2.67 -0.76
N VAL A 39 8.18 2.28 -2.00
CA VAL A 39 7.61 0.96 -2.32
C VAL A 39 8.54 -0.17 -1.85
N ARG A 40 9.86 -0.06 -2.05
CA ARG A 40 10.82 -1.05 -1.53
C ARG A 40 10.84 -1.08 0.00
N ALA A 41 10.83 0.06 0.68
CA ALA A 41 10.80 0.07 2.14
C ALA A 41 9.53 -0.60 2.68
N VAL A 42 8.37 -0.32 2.06
CA VAL A 42 7.09 -0.92 2.39
C VAL A 42 7.12 -2.44 2.18
N GLN A 43 7.53 -2.91 0.99
CA GLN A 43 7.59 -4.34 0.68
C GLN A 43 8.54 -5.08 1.63
N ALA A 44 9.72 -4.52 1.91
CA ALA A 44 10.67 -5.09 2.86
C ALA A 44 10.11 -5.16 4.28
N GLY A 45 9.40 -4.11 4.72
CA GLY A 45 8.77 -4.08 6.04
C GLY A 45 7.68 -5.13 6.19
N LEU A 46 6.78 -5.24 5.20
CA LEU A 46 5.72 -6.25 5.19
C LEU A 46 6.29 -7.67 5.25
N ALA A 47 7.23 -8.00 4.39
CA ALA A 47 7.80 -9.34 4.35
C ALA A 47 8.67 -9.69 5.56
N LYS A 48 9.33 -8.71 6.19
CA LYS A 48 10.18 -8.93 7.37
C LYS A 48 9.36 -9.07 8.66
N TYR A 49 8.31 -8.27 8.82
CA TYR A 49 7.59 -8.14 10.10
C TYR A 49 6.18 -8.72 10.10
N PHE A 50 5.59 -8.93 8.91
CA PHE A 50 4.23 -9.41 8.74
C PHE A 50 4.13 -10.52 7.67
N PRO A 51 5.03 -11.55 7.66
CA PRO A 51 5.07 -12.54 6.58
C PRO A 51 3.82 -13.43 6.51
N GLU A 52 3.10 -13.61 7.62
CA GLU A 52 1.83 -14.36 7.66
C GLU A 52 0.59 -13.55 7.27
N TYR A 53 0.72 -12.24 7.04
CA TYR A 53 -0.42 -11.37 6.71
C TYR A 53 -0.50 -11.14 5.21
N LYS A 54 -1.72 -11.28 4.66
CA LYS A 54 -1.97 -10.92 3.27
C LYS A 54 -2.02 -9.40 3.14
N ALA A 55 -1.09 -8.83 2.39
CA ALA A 55 -0.94 -7.38 2.28
C ALA A 55 -1.14 -6.88 0.84
N VAL A 56 -1.74 -5.69 0.72
CA VAL A 56 -1.91 -4.97 -0.56
C VAL A 56 -1.30 -3.58 -0.44
N ILE A 57 -0.37 -3.25 -1.36
CA ILE A 57 0.14 -1.90 -1.53
C ILE A 57 -0.74 -1.18 -2.56
N VAL A 58 -1.29 -0.05 -2.18
CA VAL A 58 -2.20 0.77 -2.98
C VAL A 58 -1.54 2.10 -3.30
N ASN A 59 -1.12 2.29 -4.54
CA ASN A 59 -0.73 3.61 -5.01
C ASN A 59 -1.95 4.38 -5.53
N SER A 60 -2.29 5.45 -4.83
CA SER A 60 -3.40 6.35 -5.16
C SER A 60 -2.83 7.59 -5.84
N ASP A 61 -2.86 7.59 -7.17
CA ASP A 61 -2.13 8.55 -7.99
C ASP A 61 -3.00 9.74 -8.42
N GLY A 62 -2.44 10.95 -8.38
CA GLY A 62 -3.10 12.20 -8.73
C GLY A 62 -3.13 12.53 -10.22
N GLY A 63 -2.91 11.56 -11.12
CA GLY A 63 -2.81 11.79 -12.56
C GLY A 63 -1.40 12.19 -12.98
N SER A 64 -0.39 11.50 -12.46
CA SER A 64 1.02 11.69 -12.79
C SER A 64 1.30 11.43 -14.26
N SER A 65 2.21 12.23 -14.83
CA SER A 65 2.66 12.11 -16.22
C SER A 65 4.16 11.80 -16.34
N ASP A 66 4.85 11.60 -15.23
CA ASP A 66 6.31 11.43 -15.13
C ASP A 66 6.75 9.95 -15.03
N GLY A 67 5.83 9.00 -15.19
CA GLY A 67 6.08 7.56 -15.04
C GLY A 67 5.96 7.03 -13.60
N THR A 68 5.39 7.81 -12.66
CA THR A 68 5.20 7.38 -11.26
C THR A 68 4.55 5.99 -11.14
N MET A 69 3.46 5.74 -11.87
CA MET A 69 2.76 4.45 -11.83
C MET A 69 3.61 3.29 -12.38
N ASP A 70 4.40 3.54 -13.44
CA ASP A 70 5.32 2.56 -14.00
C ASP A 70 6.40 2.17 -12.98
N VAL A 71 6.92 3.16 -12.24
CA VAL A 71 7.89 2.90 -11.17
C VAL A 71 7.27 2.03 -10.08
N VAL A 72 6.02 2.28 -9.67
CA VAL A 72 5.33 1.42 -8.69
C VAL A 72 5.15 0.00 -9.21
N HIS A 73 4.74 -0.16 -10.47
CA HIS A 73 4.55 -1.47 -11.08
C HIS A 73 5.86 -2.27 -11.16
N ASN A 74 6.93 -1.62 -11.65
CA ASN A 74 8.23 -2.24 -11.90
C ASN A 74 9.10 -2.39 -10.65
N THR A 75 8.73 -1.76 -9.52
CA THR A 75 9.49 -1.93 -8.27
C THR A 75 9.22 -3.29 -7.65
N SER A 76 10.18 -4.20 -7.73
CA SER A 76 10.24 -5.45 -6.96
C SER A 76 11.38 -5.38 -5.95
N ILE A 77 11.38 -6.31 -5.00
CA ILE A 77 12.55 -6.64 -4.21
C ILE A 77 13.02 -8.00 -4.67
N ASP A 78 14.18 -8.04 -5.30
CA ASP A 78 14.78 -9.28 -5.81
C ASP A 78 15.50 -10.07 -4.71
N ASP A 79 15.88 -9.40 -3.61
CA ASP A 79 16.74 -9.92 -2.54
C ASP A 79 16.01 -10.73 -1.45
N PHE A 80 14.73 -11.06 -1.66
CA PHE A 80 13.98 -11.87 -0.70
C PHE A 80 14.45 -13.31 -0.59
N ALA A 81 15.30 -13.80 -1.50
CA ALA A 81 15.78 -15.19 -1.49
C ALA A 81 16.40 -15.62 -0.14
N THR A 82 16.98 -14.68 0.63
CA THR A 82 17.56 -14.99 1.94
C THR A 82 16.52 -15.00 3.08
N ILE A 83 15.44 -14.21 2.95
CA ILE A 83 14.33 -14.12 3.93
C ILE A 83 13.30 -15.25 3.70
N LEU A 84 13.07 -15.62 2.43
CA LEU A 84 12.11 -16.64 1.97
C LEU A 84 12.46 -18.06 2.38
N LEU A 85 13.68 -18.33 2.85
CA LEU A 85 14.12 -19.68 3.21
C LEU A 85 13.55 -20.18 4.55
N GLN A 86 12.90 -19.34 5.35
CA GLN A 86 12.54 -19.68 6.73
C GLN A 86 11.02 -19.72 7.02
N HIS A 87 10.15 -19.11 6.20
CA HIS A 87 8.71 -19.02 6.51
C HIS A 87 7.80 -19.12 5.27
N ARG A 88 6.56 -19.61 5.46
CA ARG A 88 5.48 -19.40 4.48
C ARG A 88 5.19 -17.91 4.46
N ILE A 89 5.33 -17.30 3.28
CA ILE A 89 5.11 -15.87 3.09
C ILE A 89 3.87 -15.70 2.23
N GLU A 90 2.90 -14.96 2.76
CA GLU A 90 1.76 -14.51 1.99
C GLU A 90 2.20 -13.49 0.93
N PRO A 91 1.62 -13.51 -0.29
CA PRO A 91 2.04 -12.61 -1.35
C PRO A 91 1.68 -11.16 -1.01
N VAL A 92 2.64 -10.24 -1.18
CA VAL A 92 2.38 -8.80 -1.18
C VAL A 92 1.90 -8.39 -2.56
N LEU A 93 0.62 -8.08 -2.68
CA LEU A 93 0.01 -7.62 -3.92
C LEU A 93 0.20 -6.10 -4.08
N LYS A 94 0.17 -5.60 -5.31
CA LYS A 94 0.30 -4.18 -5.62
C LYS A 94 -0.75 -3.75 -6.63
N MET A 95 -1.39 -2.61 -6.37
CA MET A 95 -2.25 -1.92 -7.33
C MET A 95 -1.88 -0.44 -7.38
N ALA A 96 -1.91 0.14 -8.59
CA ALA A 96 -1.67 1.55 -8.83
C ALA A 96 -2.75 2.08 -9.78
N PHE A 97 -3.40 3.16 -9.40
CA PHE A 97 -4.47 3.75 -10.21
C PHE A 97 -4.58 5.25 -9.97
N PRO A 98 -5.02 6.01 -10.99
CA PRO A 98 -5.39 7.41 -10.80
C PRO A 98 -6.70 7.50 -9.99
N TYR A 99 -6.67 8.18 -8.85
CA TYR A 99 -7.89 8.39 -8.06
C TYR A 99 -8.85 9.35 -8.77
N SER A 100 -10.14 9.21 -8.46
CA SER A 100 -11.20 10.10 -8.96
C SER A 100 -11.62 11.09 -7.88
N GLY A 101 -11.97 12.32 -8.28
CA GLY A 101 -12.46 13.36 -7.37
C GLY A 101 -11.66 14.66 -7.44
N ILE A 102 -11.82 15.50 -6.42
CA ILE A 102 -11.13 16.79 -6.32
C ILE A 102 -9.62 16.55 -6.20
N PRO A 103 -8.78 17.18 -7.04
CA PRO A 103 -7.33 17.03 -6.92
C PRO A 103 -6.84 17.42 -5.52
N GLY A 104 -6.08 16.53 -4.88
CA GLY A 104 -5.49 16.79 -3.58
C GLY A 104 -5.26 15.52 -2.75
N LYS A 105 -4.41 15.64 -1.72
CA LYS A 105 -4.07 14.51 -0.83
C LYS A 105 -5.30 13.90 -0.17
N GLY A 106 -6.32 14.69 0.20
CA GLY A 106 -7.55 14.18 0.81
C GLY A 106 -8.29 13.15 -0.05
N SER A 107 -8.41 13.40 -1.36
CA SER A 107 -9.03 12.43 -2.29
C SER A 107 -8.18 11.18 -2.46
N ALA A 108 -6.85 11.34 -2.43
CA ALA A 108 -5.94 10.21 -2.50
C ALA A 108 -6.09 9.29 -1.28
N PHE A 109 -6.14 9.88 -0.06
CA PHE A 109 -6.40 9.15 1.19
C PHE A 109 -7.77 8.47 1.18
N ARG A 110 -8.81 9.19 0.75
CA ARG A 110 -10.15 8.62 0.63
C ARG A 110 -10.16 7.38 -0.25
N ALA A 111 -9.51 7.41 -1.41
CA ALA A 111 -9.46 6.26 -2.29
C ALA A 111 -8.72 5.06 -1.65
N VAL A 112 -7.64 5.30 -0.89
CA VAL A 112 -6.97 4.25 -0.12
C VAL A 112 -7.92 3.63 0.91
N PHE A 113 -8.65 4.46 1.65
CA PHE A 113 -9.57 3.97 2.69
C PHE A 113 -10.79 3.25 2.11
N GLU A 114 -11.29 3.68 0.96
CA GLU A 114 -12.34 2.95 0.23
C GLU A 114 -11.84 1.56 -0.20
N VAL A 115 -10.60 1.44 -0.66
CA VAL A 115 -9.98 0.14 -0.98
C VAL A 115 -9.77 -0.70 0.29
N ALA A 116 -9.27 -0.11 1.38
CA ALA A 116 -9.07 -0.82 2.65
C ALA A 116 -10.40 -1.35 3.22
N GLN A 117 -11.46 -0.55 3.15
CA GLN A 117 -12.79 -0.98 3.56
C GLN A 117 -13.32 -2.10 2.66
N ALA A 118 -13.15 -1.98 1.34
CA ALA A 118 -13.66 -2.97 0.39
C ALA A 118 -12.93 -4.32 0.49
N LEU A 119 -11.66 -4.32 0.89
CA LEU A 119 -10.86 -5.52 1.14
C LEU A 119 -11.00 -6.06 2.58
N ASP A 120 -11.86 -5.47 3.41
CA ASP A 120 -12.05 -5.81 4.83
C ASP A 120 -10.72 -5.86 5.61
N ALA A 121 -9.90 -4.84 5.40
CA ALA A 121 -8.57 -4.76 5.99
C ALA A 121 -8.60 -4.59 7.52
N LYS A 122 -7.78 -5.37 8.23
CA LYS A 122 -7.62 -5.29 9.69
C LYS A 122 -6.82 -4.06 10.11
N ALA A 123 -5.86 -3.64 9.28
CA ALA A 123 -5.09 -2.42 9.48
C ALA A 123 -4.79 -1.72 8.15
N CYS A 124 -4.79 -0.39 8.19
CA CYS A 124 -4.40 0.46 7.08
C CYS A 124 -3.32 1.43 7.54
N VAL A 125 -2.26 1.56 6.74
CA VAL A 125 -1.20 2.57 6.94
C VAL A 125 -1.07 3.39 5.67
N VAL A 126 -0.79 4.69 5.82
CA VAL A 126 -0.58 5.60 4.68
C VAL A 126 0.77 6.26 4.84
N VAL A 127 1.61 6.21 3.80
CA VAL A 127 2.94 6.84 3.77
C VAL A 127 3.08 7.70 2.52
N ASP A 128 3.77 8.83 2.62
CA ASP A 128 3.99 9.74 1.48
C ASP A 128 4.95 9.13 0.43
N SER A 129 4.73 9.46 -0.85
CA SER A 129 5.51 8.94 -2.00
C SER A 129 6.93 9.52 -2.13
N ASP A 130 7.28 10.53 -1.35
CA ASP A 130 8.55 11.26 -1.44
C ASP A 130 9.42 11.18 -0.19
N LEU A 131 9.09 10.27 0.72
CA LEU A 131 9.88 9.98 1.91
C LEU A 131 11.27 9.47 1.54
N ARG A 132 12.31 10.19 1.99
CA ARG A 132 13.73 9.86 1.73
C ARG A 132 14.39 9.02 2.82
N SER A 133 13.81 9.01 4.01
CA SER A 133 14.36 8.34 5.20
C SER A 133 13.50 7.19 5.68
N ILE A 134 12.49 6.78 4.90
CA ILE A 134 11.63 5.66 5.26
C ILE A 134 12.46 4.39 5.31
N THR A 135 12.30 3.63 6.38
CA THR A 135 12.94 2.32 6.53
C THR A 135 11.87 1.24 6.72
N PRO A 136 12.19 -0.04 6.47
CA PRO A 136 11.25 -1.14 6.71
C PRO A 136 10.65 -1.16 8.13
N GLU A 137 11.42 -0.74 9.12
CA GLU A 137 11.04 -0.67 10.54
C GLU A 137 9.83 0.25 10.77
N TRP A 138 9.63 1.28 9.92
CA TRP A 138 8.48 2.17 10.05
C TRP A 138 7.17 1.42 9.85
N ILE A 139 7.16 0.40 8.99
CA ILE A 139 5.98 -0.44 8.75
C ILE A 139 5.63 -1.24 10.00
N GLU A 140 6.63 -1.78 10.70
CA GLU A 140 6.42 -2.46 11.99
C GLU A 140 5.84 -1.48 13.03
N LEU A 141 6.47 -0.32 13.19
CA LEU A 141 6.10 0.65 14.22
C LEU A 141 4.69 1.22 14.02
N LEU A 142 4.24 1.35 12.78
CA LEU A 142 2.89 1.85 12.46
C LEU A 142 1.82 0.75 12.58
N LEU A 143 2.08 -0.45 12.08
CA LEU A 143 1.06 -1.51 12.01
C LEU A 143 0.94 -2.35 13.28
N LYS A 144 2.05 -2.65 13.96
CA LYS A 144 2.05 -3.58 15.10
C LYS A 144 1.21 -3.10 16.29
N PRO A 145 1.20 -1.81 16.68
CA PRO A 145 0.31 -1.33 17.74
C PRO A 145 -1.17 -1.49 17.37
N VAL A 146 -1.51 -1.30 16.09
CA VAL A 146 -2.90 -1.44 15.61
C VAL A 146 -3.33 -2.91 15.58
N LEU A 147 -2.51 -3.78 14.97
CA LEU A 147 -2.86 -5.20 14.80
C LEU A 147 -2.81 -5.99 16.12
N ASN A 148 -1.83 -5.71 16.98
CA ASN A 148 -1.53 -6.56 18.14
C ASN A 148 -1.60 -5.82 19.47
N GLY A 149 -1.55 -4.48 19.45
CA GLY A 149 -1.52 -3.65 20.66
C GLY A 149 -2.88 -3.09 21.08
N GLY A 150 -3.92 -3.25 20.25
CA GLY A 150 -5.26 -2.71 20.51
C GLY A 150 -5.36 -1.19 20.39
N PHE A 151 -4.45 -0.55 19.64
CA PHE A 151 -4.51 0.88 19.37
C PHE A 151 -5.36 1.16 18.14
N ASP A 152 -6.23 2.17 18.20
CA ASP A 152 -7.05 2.56 17.05
C ASP A 152 -6.27 3.41 16.02
N TYR A 153 -5.21 4.11 16.44
CA TYR A 153 -4.46 5.05 15.60
C TYR A 153 -3.02 5.28 16.07
N VAL A 154 -2.09 5.46 15.12
CA VAL A 154 -0.66 5.76 15.32
C VAL A 154 -0.23 6.80 14.27
N ALA A 155 0.59 7.79 14.65
CA ALA A 155 1.14 8.82 13.75
C ALA A 155 2.49 9.37 14.22
#